data_AF-A0A4P7TKX1-F1
#
_entry.id   AF-A0A4P7TKX1-F1
#
_cell.length_a   1.000
_cell.length_b   1.000
_cell.length_c   1.000
_cell.angle_alpha   90.00
_cell.angle_beta   90.00
_cell.angle_gamma   90.00
#
_symmetry.space_group_name_H-M   'P 1'
#
loop_
_entity.id
_entity.type
_entity.pdbx_description
1 polymer ?
#
loop_
_entity_poly.entity_id
_entity_poly.type
_entity_poly.pdbx_seq_one_letter_code
_entity_poly.pdbx_strand_id
1 'polypeptide(L)' 'MKRLQVFKFRLRPGGQQAREMRRFAGACRFVFSRTLARQNENHKAGNKDIPYAKMAS' A
#
# COMPACT_ATOMS: atom_id res chain seq x y z
N MET A 1 -16.28 -30.36 24.23
CA MET A 1 -15.86 -30.29 22.82
C MET A 1 -15.91 -28.83 22.36
N LYS A 2 -14.86 -28.33 21.68
CA LYS A 2 -14.79 -26.93 21.22
C LYS A 2 -15.27 -26.87 19.76
N ARG A 3 -16.39 -26.20 19.49
CA ARG A 3 -16.96 -26.07 18.14
C ARG A 3 -16.23 -24.97 17.38
N LEU A 4 -15.39 -25.34 16.42
CA LEU A 4 -14.69 -24.40 15.54
C LEU A 4 -15.65 -23.95 14.42
N GLN A 5 -16.31 -22.81 14.60
CA GLN A 5 -17.05 -22.14 13.54
C GLN A 5 -16.23 -21.01 12.94
N VAL A 6 -16.13 -20.99 11.61
CA VAL A 6 -15.56 -19.88 10.84
C VAL A 6 -16.66 -18.87 10.54
N PHE A 7 -16.50 -17.66 11.05
CA PHE A 7 -17.38 -16.53 10.76
C PHE A 7 -16.81 -15.71 9.62
N LYS A 8 -17.65 -15.37 8.63
CA LYS A 8 -17.27 -14.47 7.52
C LYS A 8 -17.89 -13.10 7.75
N PHE A 9 -17.06 -12.13 8.09
CA PHE A 9 -17.49 -10.74 8.29
C PHE A 9 -17.33 -9.91 7.03
N ARG A 10 -18.26 -8.97 6.81
CA ARG A 10 -18.18 -7.94 5.76
C ARG A 10 -18.11 -6.57 6.41
N LEU A 11 -17.15 -5.76 5.97
CA LEU A 11 -17.08 -4.34 6.34
C LEU A 11 -18.25 -3.57 5.71
N ARG A 12 -18.92 -2.74 6.49
CA ARG A 12 -19.98 -1.82 6.03
C ARG A 12 -19.57 -0.38 6.36
N PRO A 13 -18.65 0.22 5.59
CA PRO A 13 -18.18 1.57 5.88
C PRO A 13 -19.24 2.61 5.54
N GLY A 14 -19.36 3.63 6.38
CA GLY A 14 -20.17 4.81 6.07
C GLY A 14 -19.55 5.68 4.96
N GLY A 15 -20.26 6.72 4.52
CA GLY A 15 -19.80 7.59 3.43
C GLY A 15 -18.46 8.27 3.69
N GLN A 16 -18.26 8.81 4.90
CA GLN A 16 -16.99 9.43 5.32
C GLN A 16 -15.86 8.40 5.40
N GLN A 17 -16.08 7.27 6.06
CA GLN A 17 -15.08 6.21 6.19
C GLN A 17 -14.65 5.68 4.81
N ALA A 18 -15.60 5.45 3.91
CA ALA A 18 -15.30 5.01 2.55
C ALA A 18 -14.47 6.05 1.77
N ARG A 19 -14.73 7.35 1.99
CA ARG A 19 -13.96 8.44 1.39
C ARG A 19 -12.52 8.48 1.92
N GLU A 20 -12.34 8.34 3.23
CA GLU A 20 -11.02 8.30 3.87
C GLU A 20 -10.22 7.08 3.41
N MET A 21 -10.84 5.90 3.36
CA MET A 21 -10.21 4.69 2.83
C MET A 21 -9.74 4.87 1.39
N ARG A 22 -10.55 5.51 0.52
CA ARG A 22 -10.13 5.80 -0.86
C ARG A 22 -8.96 6.78 -0.93
N ARG A 23 -8.97 7.83 -0.11
CA ARG A 23 -7.86 8.81 -0.04
C ARG A 23 -6.56 8.13 0.40
N PHE A 24 -6.65 7.32 1.44
CA PHE A 24 -5.51 6.54 1.95
C PHE A 24 -4.97 5.60 0.88
N ALA A 25 -5.84 4.78 0.26
CA ALA A 25 -5.44 3.88 -0.82
C ALA A 25 -4.82 4.62 -2.01
N GLY A 26 -5.36 5.78 -2.37
CA GLY A 26 -4.81 6.65 -3.41
C GLY A 26 -3.41 7.15 -3.08
N ALA A 27 -3.19 7.65 -1.86
CA ALA A 27 -1.88 8.10 -1.40
C ALA A 27 -0.85 6.96 -1.40
N CYS A 28 -1.22 5.78 -0.90
CA CYS A 28 -0.35 4.60 -0.92
C CYS A 28 0.05 4.22 -2.35
N ARG A 29 -0.93 4.18 -3.28
CA ARG A 29 -0.66 3.87 -4.70
C ARG A 29 0.29 4.88 -5.34
N PHE A 30 0.09 6.16 -5.06
CA PHE A 30 0.95 7.22 -5.59
C PHE A 30 2.40 7.06 -5.10
N VAL A 31 2.59 6.93 -3.78
CA VAL A 31 3.93 6.76 -3.19
C VAL A 31 4.61 5.52 -3.76
N PHE A 32 3.92 4.38 -3.78
CA PHE A 32 4.45 3.13 -4.33
C PHE A 32 4.85 3.27 -5.81
N SER A 33 4.00 3.89 -6.63
CA SER A 33 4.29 4.06 -8.06
C SER A 33 5.51 4.95 -8.28
N ARG A 34 5.64 6.01 -7.47
CA ARG A 34 6.77 6.94 -7.53
C ARG A 34 8.08 6.28 -7.10
N THR A 35 8.07 5.51 -6.01
CA THR A 35 9.28 4.80 -5.55
C THR A 35 9.70 3.72 -6.53
N LEU A 36 8.73 3.00 -7.11
CA LEU A 36 8.99 1.98 -8.12
C LEU A 36 9.62 2.58 -9.39
N ALA A 37 9.11 3.73 -9.87
CA ALA A 37 9.69 4.42 -11.02
C ALA A 37 11.16 4.80 -10.76
N ARG A 38 11.45 5.39 -9.59
CA ARG A 38 12.80 5.76 -9.18
C ARG A 38 13.74 4.55 -9.06
N GLN A 39 13.27 3.43 -8.51
CA GLN A 39 14.06 2.20 -8.46
C GLN A 39 14.34 1.65 -9.86
N ASN A 40 13.34 1.66 -10.76
CA ASN A 40 13.51 1.19 -12.13
C ASN A 40 14.54 2.02 -12.91
N GLU A 41 14.53 3.35 -12.76
CA GLU A 41 15.54 4.24 -13.35
C GLU A 41 16.93 3.95 -12.81
N ASN A 42 17.05 3.76 -11.50
CA ASN A 42 18.31 3.47 -10.84
C ASN A 42 18.88 2.10 -11.25
N HIS A 43 18.02 1.09 -11.39
CA HIS A 43 18.41 -0.23 -11.88
C HIS A 43 18.84 -0.16 -13.36
N LYS A 44 18.13 0.61 -14.21
CA LYS A 44 18.56 0.85 -15.60
C LYS A 44 19.94 1.52 -15.69
N ALA A 45 20.29 2.36 -14.71
CA ALA A 45 21.61 2.95 -14.59
C ALA A 45 22.69 2.00 -14.04
N GLY A 46 22.35 0.74 -13.73
CA GLY A 46 23.27 -0.27 -13.19
C GLY A 46 23.51 -0.15 -11.67
N ASN A 47 22.75 0.68 -10.98
CA ASN A 47 22.91 0.91 -9.54
C ASN A 47 22.08 -0.09 -8.71
N LYS A 48 22.52 -0.34 -7.48
CA LYS A 48 21.80 -1.17 -6.50
C LYS A 48 20.52 -0.49 -6.01
N ASP A 49 19.54 -1.30 -5.61
CA ASP A 49 18.26 -0.82 -5.09
C ASP A 49 18.41 0.15 -3.91
N ILE A 50 17.62 1.22 -3.95
CA ILE A 50 17.57 2.22 -2.89
C ILE A 50 16.67 1.65 -1.76
N PRO A 51 17.16 1.56 -0.51
CA PRO A 51 16.34 1.11 0.62
C PRO A 51 15.11 2.00 0.82
N TYR A 52 13.99 1.39 1.19
CA TYR A 52 12.70 2.09 1.33
C TYR A 52 12.75 3.29 2.28
N ALA A 53 13.49 3.19 3.40
CA ALA A 53 13.67 4.29 4.35
C ALA A 53 14.31 5.54 3.70
N LYS A 54 15.18 5.37 2.70
CA LYS A 54 15.81 6.48 1.96
C LYS A 54 14.94 7.03 0.83
N MET A 55 13.82 6.37 0.52
CA MET A 55 12.86 6.82 -0.50
C MET A 55 11.71 7.64 0.09
N ALA A 56 11.55 7.64 1.41
CA ALA A 56 10.50 8.37 2.13
C ALA A 56 10.92 9.80 2.57
N SER A 57 12.19 10.15 2.40
CA SER A 57 12.80 11.47 2.60
C SER A 57 12.90 12.23 1.29
#